data_AF-A0A955TIA4-F1
#
_entry.id   AF-A0A955TIA4-F1
#
_cell.length_a   1.000
_cell.length_b   1.000
_cell.length_c   1.000
_cell.angle_alpha   90.00
_cell.angle_beta   90.00
_cell.angle_gamma   90.00
#
_symmetry.space_group_name_H-M   'P 1'
#
loop_
_entity.id
_entity.type
_entity.pdbx_description
1 polymer ?
#
loop_
_entity_poly.entity_id
_entity_poly.type
_entity_poly.pdbx_seq_one_letter_code
_entity_poly.pdbx_strand_id
1 'polypeptide(L)'
;MSGDCDSSANLQNIHGPPGACEQVDAWLESPKVILLSKTHDYWQLFRLAVIEGKVQGPLVHDARIAALCRHHGIQELWTADRDFS
;
A
#
# COMPACT_ATOMS: atom_id res chain seq x y z
N MET A 1 -6.43 -29.27 36.96
CA MET A 1 -6.04 -27.87 36.79
C MET A 1 -5.29 -27.81 35.47
N SER A 2 -6.02 -27.78 34.35
CA SER A 2 -6.47 -26.55 33.65
C SER A 2 -5.27 -25.73 33.17
N GLY A 3 -5.02 -25.52 31.88
CA GLY A 3 -5.74 -25.88 30.68
C GLY A 3 -4.87 -25.50 29.47
N ASP A 4 -5.10 -26.17 28.36
CA ASP A 4 -5.20 -25.60 27.02
C ASP A 4 -4.21 -24.49 26.63
N CYS A 5 -3.07 -24.89 26.06
CA CYS A 5 -2.49 -24.16 24.94
C CYS A 5 -2.79 -25.00 23.70
N ASP A 6 -3.98 -24.78 23.17
CA ASP A 6 -4.45 -25.30 21.90
C ASP A 6 -3.46 -24.90 20.79
N SER A 7 -2.63 -25.85 20.36
CA SER A 7 -1.70 -25.73 19.22
C SER A 7 -2.42 -25.65 17.86
N SER A 8 -3.72 -25.33 17.83
CA SER A 8 -4.38 -24.88 16.62
C SER A 8 -4.41 -23.35 16.57
N ALA A 9 -3.23 -22.76 16.35
CA ALA A 9 -3.16 -21.43 15.75
C ALA A 9 -4.01 -21.50 14.48
N ASN A 10 -5.15 -20.82 14.53
CA ASN A 10 -6.21 -20.89 13.56
C ASN A 10 -5.67 -20.47 12.17
N LEU A 11 -5.26 -21.46 11.37
CA LEU A 11 -4.80 -21.27 9.99
C LEU A 11 -5.87 -20.64 9.07
N GLN A 12 -7.08 -20.37 9.58
CA GLN A 12 -8.15 -19.71 8.83
C GLN A 12 -8.18 -18.19 9.02
N ASN A 13 -7.36 -17.60 9.91
CA ASN A 13 -7.40 -16.15 10.18
C ASN A 13 -6.24 -15.34 9.57
N ILE A 14 -5.36 -15.99 8.80
CA ILE A 14 -4.20 -15.35 8.15
C ILE A 14 -4.60 -14.29 7.10
N HIS A 15 -5.83 -14.38 6.59
CA HIS A 15 -6.34 -13.49 5.54
C HIS A 15 -7.44 -12.52 6.03
N GLY A 16 -7.73 -12.50 7.33
CA GLY A 16 -8.66 -11.54 7.94
C GLY A 16 -8.00 -10.18 8.24
N PRO A 17 -8.78 -9.13 8.58
CA PRO A 17 -8.22 -7.82 8.92
C PRO A 17 -7.10 -7.85 9.98
N PRO A 18 -7.19 -8.65 11.06
CA PRO A 18 -6.10 -8.75 12.04
C PRO A 18 -4.81 -9.33 11.44
N GLY A 19 -4.90 -10.46 10.71
CA GLY A 19 -3.73 -11.07 10.07
C GLY A 19 -3.10 -10.17 8.99
N ALA A 20 -3.92 -9.38 8.29
CA ALA A 20 -3.42 -8.38 7.35
C ALA A 20 -2.63 -7.26 8.07
N CYS A 21 -3.10 -6.79 9.23
CA CYS A 21 -2.38 -5.82 10.04
C CYS A 21 -1.07 -6.39 10.58
N GLU A 22 -1.09 -7.61 11.15
CA GLU A 22 0.12 -8.29 11.63
C GLU A 22 1.18 -8.44 10.52
N GLN A 23 0.74 -8.76 9.30
CA GLN A 23 1.63 -8.86 8.16
C GLN A 23 2.27 -7.52 7.78
N VAL A 24 1.52 -6.42 7.84
CA VAL A 24 2.04 -5.06 7.60
C VAL A 24 2.99 -4.65 8.72
N ASP A 25 2.65 -4.92 9.98
CA ASP A 25 3.51 -4.63 11.14
C ASP A 25 4.87 -5.33 11.00
N ALA A 26 4.88 -6.61 10.61
CA ALA A 26 6.10 -7.36 10.34
C ALA A 26 6.97 -6.74 9.22
N TRP A 27 6.37 -6.12 8.20
CA TRP A 27 7.15 -5.39 7.18
C TRP A 27 7.76 -4.11 7.73
N LEU A 28 7.02 -3.38 8.57
CA LEU A 28 7.47 -2.12 9.15
C LEU A 28 8.62 -2.29 10.17
N GLU A 29 8.82 -3.49 10.70
CA GLU A 29 9.99 -3.82 11.54
C GLU A 29 11.32 -3.75 10.77
N SER A 30 11.29 -3.85 9.44
CA SER A 30 12.50 -3.76 8.62
C SER A 30 13.03 -2.32 8.55
N PRO A 31 14.32 -2.06 8.88
CA PRO A 31 14.90 -0.73 8.82
C PRO A 31 15.05 -0.19 7.39
N LYS A 32 14.79 -1.02 6.37
CA LYS A 32 14.84 -0.63 4.95
C LYS A 32 13.49 -0.18 4.42
N VAL A 33 12.40 -0.38 5.16
CA VAL A 33 11.08 0.06 4.74
C VAL A 33 10.92 1.54 5.03
N ILE A 34 10.51 2.29 4.00
CA ILE A 34 10.25 3.72 4.09
C ILE A 34 8.79 3.95 3.75
N LEU A 35 8.05 4.60 4.65
CA LEU A 35 6.66 4.98 4.41
C LEU A 35 6.59 6.27 3.60
N LEU A 36 5.98 6.17 2.42
CA LEU A 36 5.69 7.34 1.60
C LEU A 36 4.43 8.04 2.09
N SER A 37 4.54 9.34 2.37
CA SER A 37 3.42 10.18 2.78
C SER A 37 3.18 11.30 1.78
N LYS A 38 1.95 11.83 1.76
CA LYS A 38 1.64 13.03 0.97
C LYS A 38 2.21 14.23 1.72
N THR A 39 3.16 14.93 1.12
CA THR A 39 3.74 16.15 1.69
C THR A 39 3.33 17.37 0.86
N HIS A 40 3.98 18.52 1.05
CA HIS A 40 3.68 19.71 0.22
C HIS A 40 3.85 19.36 -1.27
N ASP A 41 3.17 20.07 -2.17
CA ASP A 41 3.24 19.89 -3.63
C ASP A 41 2.67 18.58 -4.21
N TYR A 42 2.40 17.54 -3.40
CA TYR A 42 1.74 16.31 -3.85
C TYR A 42 0.46 16.60 -4.65
N TRP A 43 -0.36 17.56 -4.19
CA TRP A 43 -1.62 17.90 -4.85
C TRP A 43 -1.42 18.39 -6.29
N GLN A 44 -0.36 19.15 -6.56
CA GLN A 44 -0.09 19.66 -7.89
C GLN A 44 0.23 18.50 -8.86
N LEU A 45 1.09 17.57 -8.43
CA LEU A 45 1.45 16.38 -9.21
C LEU A 45 0.24 15.46 -9.42
N PHE A 46 -0.56 15.24 -8.39
CA PHE A 46 -1.77 14.42 -8.50
C PHE A 46 -2.81 15.05 -9.44
N ARG A 47 -3.04 16.37 -9.32
CA ARG A 47 -3.95 17.10 -10.21
C ARG A 47 -3.49 17.00 -11.66
N LEU A 48 -2.20 17.18 -11.93
CA LEU A 48 -1.63 17.01 -13.27
C LEU A 48 -1.86 15.60 -13.79
N ALA A 49 -1.54 14.57 -12.99
CA ALA A 49 -1.74 13.17 -13.37
C ALA A 49 -3.20 12.85 -13.72
N VAL A 50 -4.17 13.36 -12.95
CA VAL A 50 -5.59 13.13 -13.20
C VAL A 50 -6.08 13.84 -14.46
N ILE A 51 -5.71 15.12 -14.63
CA ILE A 51 -6.19 15.93 -15.76
C ILE A 51 -5.55 15.48 -17.08
N GLU A 52 -4.22 15.36 -17.11
CA GLU A 52 -3.48 15.01 -18.33
C GLU A 52 -3.71 13.55 -18.72
N GLY A 53 -3.76 12.65 -17.73
CA GLY A 53 -4.07 11.24 -17.94
C GLY A 53 -5.54 10.96 -18.23
N LYS A 54 -6.42 11.97 -18.17
CA LYS A 54 -7.89 11.84 -18.32
C LYS A 54 -8.46 10.73 -17.42
N VAL A 55 -7.87 10.59 -16.24
CA VAL A 55 -8.13 9.50 -15.29
C VAL A 55 -9.54 9.65 -14.72
N GLN A 56 -10.30 8.55 -14.72
CA GLN A 56 -11.69 8.54 -14.27
C GLN A 56 -12.01 7.26 -13.49
N GLY A 57 -13.00 7.36 -12.60
CA GLY A 57 -13.52 6.23 -11.84
C GLY A 57 -12.44 5.55 -10.97
N PRO A 58 -12.30 4.21 -11.02
CA PRO A 58 -11.39 3.48 -10.13
C PRO A 58 -9.92 3.87 -10.29
N LEU A 59 -9.50 4.28 -11.50
CA LEU A 59 -8.13 4.67 -11.82
C LEU A 59 -7.64 5.92 -11.06
N VAL A 60 -8.53 6.69 -10.44
CA VAL A 60 -8.16 7.85 -9.62
C VAL A 60 -7.31 7.42 -8.41
N HIS A 61 -7.55 6.21 -7.88
CA HIS A 61 -6.75 5.66 -6.81
C HIS A 61 -5.32 5.32 -7.26
N ASP A 62 -5.18 4.86 -8.50
CA ASP A 62 -3.89 4.50 -9.09
C ASP A 62 -3.09 5.74 -9.47
N ALA A 63 -3.75 6.74 -10.04
CA ALA A 63 -3.15 8.05 -10.28
C ALA A 63 -2.60 8.68 -8.99
N ARG A 64 -3.23 8.42 -7.84
CA ARG A 64 -2.72 8.85 -6.53
C ARG A 64 -1.43 8.12 -6.16
N ILE A 65 -1.34 6.81 -6.40
CA ILE A 65 -0.12 6.03 -6.16
C ILE A 65 0.99 6.51 -7.09
N ALA A 66 0.70 6.66 -8.39
CA ALA A 66 1.64 7.16 -9.38
C ALA A 66 2.16 8.58 -9.05
N ALA A 67 1.27 9.49 -8.64
CA ALA A 67 1.65 10.82 -8.20
C ALA A 67 2.53 10.80 -6.94
N LEU A 68 2.23 9.91 -5.99
CA LEU A 68 3.04 9.74 -4.79
C LEU A 68 4.45 9.19 -5.12
N CYS A 69 4.54 8.20 -6.00
CA CYS A 69 5.82 7.68 -6.48
C CYS A 69 6.67 8.79 -7.14
N ARG A 70 6.07 9.56 -8.06
CA ARG A 70 6.74 10.68 -8.73
C ARG A 70 7.19 11.75 -7.74
N HIS A 71 6.34 12.08 -6.77
CA HIS A 71 6.64 13.06 -5.71
C HIS A 71 7.89 12.70 -4.91
N HIS A 72 8.10 11.41 -4.64
CA HIS A 72 9.26 10.91 -3.90
C HIS A 72 10.44 10.50 -4.80
N GLY A 73 10.40 10.81 -6.11
CA GLY A 73 11.48 10.49 -7.04
C GLY A 73 11.66 8.99 -7.31
N ILE A 74 10.61 8.19 -7.09
CA ILE A 74 10.62 6.75 -7.36
C ILE A 74 10.62 6.52 -8.87
N GLN A 75 11.58 5.74 -9.36
CA GLN A 75 11.78 5.45 -10.79
C GLN A 75 11.18 4.10 -11.21
N GLU A 76 10.98 3.18 -10.26
CA GLU A 76 10.46 1.84 -10.51
C GLU A 76 9.40 1.48 -9.47
N LEU A 77 8.26 0.96 -9.94
CA LEU A 77 7.17 0.48 -9.11
C LEU A 77 6.96 -1.01 -9.37
N TRP A 78 7.14 -1.82 -8.33
CA TRP A 78 6.83 -3.25 -8.37
C TRP A 78 5.39 -3.44 -7.88
N THR A 79 4.51 -3.89 -8.77
CA THR A 79 3.10 -4.12 -8.46
C THR A 79 2.57 -5.32 -9.24
N ALA A 80 1.62 -6.05 -8.65
CA ALA A 80 0.85 -7.08 -9.34
C ALA A 80 -0.39 -6.50 -10.07
N ASP A 81 -0.64 -5.21 -9.89
CA ASP A 81 -1.73 -4.48 -10.52
C ASP A 81 -1.37 -4.08 -11.96
N ARG A 82 -2.21 -4.46 -12.91
CA ARG A 82 -1.95 -4.28 -14.36
C ARG A 82 -2.23 -2.85 -14.82
N ASP A 83 -2.96 -2.07 -14.04
CA ASP A 83 -3.33 -0.70 -14.41
C ASP A 83 -2.13 0.28 -14.35
N PHE A 84 -0.95 -0.20 -13.94
CA PHE A 84 0.32 0.55 -13.91
C PHE A 84 1.29 0.23 -15.06
N SER A 85 0.85 -0.53 -16.08
CA SER A 85 1.67 -0.91 -17.25
C SER A 85 1.66 0.12 -18.38
#